data_AF-A0A1G4YJH5-F1
#
_entry.id   AF-A0A1G4YJH5-F1
#
_cell.length_a   1.000
_cell.length_b   1.000
_cell.length_c   1.000
_cell.angle_alpha   90.00
_cell.angle_beta   90.00
_cell.angle_gamma   90.00
#
_symmetry.space_group_name_H-M   'P 1'
#
loop_
_entity.id
_entity.type
_entity.pdbx_description
1 polymer ?
#
loop_
_entity_poly.entity_id
_entity_poly.type
_entity_poly.pdbx_seq_one_letter_code
_entity_poly.pdbx_strand_id
1 'polypeptide(L)' 'MKPASKTPRRAPNGVLTDRPIPIRLLPAERAKLEKMAEREQRSLASVSRLVLLRGLAVCERTKTLTS' A
#
# COMPACT_ATOMS: atom_id res chain seq x y z
N MET A 1 -40.84 11.61 -0.03
CA MET A 1 -39.36 11.52 0.01
C MET A 1 -38.93 10.52 -1.06
N LYS A 2 -38.14 10.92 -2.07
CA LYS A 2 -37.62 9.98 -3.08
C LYS A 2 -36.41 9.25 -2.50
N PRO A 3 -36.32 7.91 -2.58
CA PRO A 3 -35.14 7.20 -2.10
C PRO A 3 -33.95 7.52 -3.01
N ALA A 4 -32.80 7.81 -2.41
CA ALA A 4 -31.55 8.02 -3.12
C ALA A 4 -31.20 6.77 -3.93
N SER A 5 -31.08 6.90 -5.25
CA SER A 5 -30.64 5.84 -6.14
C SER A 5 -29.21 5.45 -5.79
N LYS A 6 -29.02 4.25 -5.22
CA LYS A 6 -27.69 3.66 -5.02
C LYS A 6 -27.08 3.37 -6.38
N THR A 7 -26.17 4.22 -6.83
CA THR A 7 -25.38 3.99 -8.04
C THR A 7 -24.67 2.63 -7.90
N PRO A 8 -24.81 1.71 -8.88
CA PRO A 8 -24.21 0.39 -8.77
C PRO A 8 -22.69 0.51 -8.64
N ARG A 9 -22.15 -0.16 -7.61
CA ARG A 9 -20.72 -0.21 -7.29
C ARG A 9 -19.99 -0.87 -8.47
N ARG A 10 -19.09 -0.12 -9.13
CA ARG A 10 -18.36 -0.57 -10.32
C ARG A 10 -17.14 -1.47 -10.02
N ALA A 11 -16.83 -1.70 -8.75
CA ALA A 11 -15.74 -2.59 -8.37
C ALA A 11 -16.28 -4.02 -8.22
N PRO A 12 -15.66 -5.02 -8.87
CA PRO A 12 -15.97 -6.43 -8.63
C PRO A 12 -15.86 -6.77 -7.14
N ASN A 13 -16.70 -7.71 -6.69
CA ASN A 13 -16.63 -8.22 -5.32
C ASN A 13 -15.21 -8.77 -5.06
N GLY A 14 -14.59 -8.34 -3.95
CA GLY A 14 -13.23 -8.75 -3.56
C GLY A 14 -12.12 -7.79 -3.96
N VAL A 15 -12.40 -6.72 -4.71
CA VAL A 15 -11.43 -5.64 -4.91
C VAL A 15 -11.38 -4.75 -3.66
N LEU A 16 -10.18 -4.50 -3.14
CA LEU A 16 -9.95 -3.51 -2.08
C LEU A 16 -10.44 -2.14 -2.56
N THR A 17 -11.61 -1.74 -2.07
CA THR A 17 -12.24 -0.46 -2.42
C THR A 17 -11.89 0.67 -1.46
N ASP A 18 -11.24 0.35 -0.34
CA ASP A 18 -10.86 1.34 0.64
C ASP A 18 -9.78 2.25 0.08
N ARG A 19 -9.86 3.53 0.47
CA ARG A 19 -8.90 4.53 0.00
C ARG A 19 -7.50 4.15 0.48
N PRO A 20 -6.49 4.14 -0.41
CA PRO A 20 -5.12 3.88 0.00
C PRO A 20 -4.63 4.99 0.94
N ILE A 21 -3.70 4.65 1.83
CA ILE A 21 -2.99 5.63 2.65
C ILE A 21 -1.92 6.30 1.76
N PRO A 22 -2.02 7.61 1.46
CA PRO A 22 -1.00 8.29 0.70
C PRO A 22 0.23 8.55 1.59
N ILE A 23 1.39 8.08 1.16
CA ILE A 23 2.66 8.27 1.87
C ILE A 23 3.58 9.13 1.01
N ARG A 24 4.16 10.18 1.60
CA ARG A 24 5.23 10.95 0.95
C ARG A 24 6.56 10.28 1.22
N LEU A 25 7.27 9.95 0.16
CA LEU A 25 8.63 9.43 0.21
C LEU A 25 9.61 10.54 -0.15
N LEU A 26 10.74 10.58 0.54
CA LEU A 26 11.87 11.39 0.12
C LEU A 26 12.42 10.88 -1.22
N PRO A 27 13.05 11.74 -2.04
CA PRO A 27 13.58 11.33 -3.36
C PRO A 27 14.50 10.11 -3.29
N ALA A 28 15.35 10.03 -2.26
CA ALA A 28 16.27 8.92 -2.05
C ALA A 28 15.54 7.61 -1.70
N GLU A 29 14.46 7.67 -0.92
CA GLU A 29 13.66 6.50 -0.54
C GLU A 29 12.88 5.96 -1.75
N ARG A 30 12.32 6.87 -2.53
CA ARG A 30 11.62 6.54 -3.77
C ARG A 30 12.54 5.86 -4.77
N ALA A 31 13.74 6.40 -5.00
CA ALA A 31 14.72 5.79 -5.92
C ALA A 31 15.12 4.36 -5.48
N LYS A 32 15.26 4.12 -4.16
CA LYS A 32 15.50 2.76 -3.63
C LYS A 32 14.34 1.81 -3.95
N LEU A 33 13.10 2.26 -3.78
CA LEU A 33 11.91 1.46 -4.09
C LEU A 33 11.78 1.18 -5.59
N GLU A 34 12.06 2.16 -6.45
CA GLU A 34 12.07 2.01 -7.91
C GLU A 34 13.09 0.95 -8.35
N LYS A 35 14.32 1.02 -7.84
CA LYS A 35 15.35 0.01 -8.12
C LYS A 35 14.95 -1.40 -7.66
N MET A 36 14.28 -1.51 -6.51
CA MET A 36 13.76 -2.81 -6.04
C MET A 36 12.61 -3.32 -6.91
N ALA A 37 11.71 -2.45 -7.36
CA ALA A 37 10.61 -2.79 -8.25
C ALA A 37 11.10 -3.31 -9.61
N GLU A 38 12.11 -2.66 -10.18
CA GLU A 38 12.78 -3.11 -11.41
C GLU A 38 13.42 -4.49 -11.22
N ARG A 39 14.19 -4.67 -10.14
CA ARG A 39 14.86 -5.94 -9.83
C ARG A 39 13.88 -7.11 -9.65
N GLU A 40 12.76 -6.86 -8.97
CA GLU A 40 11.77 -7.90 -8.65
C GLU A 40 10.71 -8.08 -9.76
N GLN A 41 10.77 -7.28 -10.84
CA GLN A 41 9.79 -7.23 -11.92
C GLN A 41 8.35 -7.06 -11.42
N ARG A 42 8.16 -6.16 -10.45
CA ARG A 42 6.86 -5.88 -9.82
C ARG A 42 6.52 -4.41 -9.86
N SER A 43 5.25 -4.08 -9.71
CA SER A 43 4.82 -2.69 -9.59
C SER A 43 5.38 -2.05 -8.31
N LEU A 44 5.60 -0.74 -8.36
CA LEU A 44 5.99 0.06 -7.20
C LEU A 44 5.06 -0.15 -6.01
N ALA A 45 3.74 -0.09 -6.23
CA ALA A 45 2.75 -0.31 -5.19
C ALA A 45 2.89 -1.70 -4.53
N SER A 46 3.16 -2.74 -5.33
CA SER A 46 3.38 -4.09 -4.80
C SER A 46 4.65 -4.17 -3.97
N VAL A 47 5.77 -3.61 -4.44
CA VAL A 47 7.03 -3.63 -3.68
C VAL A 47 6.92 -2.80 -2.41
N SER A 48 6.33 -1.60 -2.48
CA SER A 48 6.07 -0.77 -1.30
C SER A 48 5.24 -1.52 -0.25
N ARG A 49 4.19 -2.25 -0.67
CA ARG A 49 3.39 -3.07 0.24
C ARG A 49 4.21 -4.18 0.89
N LEU A 50 5.06 -4.88 0.14
CA LEU A 50 5.90 -5.95 0.68
C LEU A 50 6.93 -5.42 1.69
N VAL A 51 7.55 -4.28 1.40
CA VAL A 51 8.48 -3.61 2.32
C VAL A 51 7.77 -3.20 3.61
N LEU A 52 6.59 -2.59 3.51
CA LEU A 52 5.76 -2.23 4.66
C LEU A 52 5.44 -3.45 5.52
N LEU A 53 4.94 -4.54 4.92
CA LEU A 53 4.59 -5.76 5.66
C LEU A 53 5.79 -6.38 6.38
N ARG A 54 6.97 -6.36 5.75
CA ARG A 54 8.21 -6.81 6.40
C ARG A 54 8.57 -5.92 7.60
N GLY A 55 8.45 -4.59 7.46
CA GLY A 55 8.69 -3.65 8.56
C GLY A 55 7.72 -3.84 9.72
N LEU A 56 6.43 -4.04 9.42
CA LEU A 56 5.39 -4.31 10.43
C LEU A 56 5.70 -5.57 11.22
N ALA A 57 6.07 -6.67 10.55
CA ALA A 57 6.43 -7.92 11.22
C ALA A 57 7.64 -7.77 12.17
N VAL A 58 8.58 -6.87 11.85
CA VAL A 58 9.71 -6.55 12.75
C VAL A 58 9.23 -5.74 13.95
N CYS A 59 8.42 -4.69 13.72
CA CYS A 59 7.87 -3.85 14.79
C CYS A 59 7.01 -4.65 15.77
N GLU A 60 6.17 -5.56 15.26
CA GLU A 60 5.35 -6.47 16.08
C GLU A 60 6.22 -7.39 16.94
N ARG A 61 7.33 -7.88 16.38
CA ARG A 61 8.29 -8.74 17.09
C ARG A 61 9.03 -7.98 18.19
N THR A 62 9.49 -6.76 17.92
CA THR A 62 10.27 -5.97 18.88
C THR A 62 9.41 -5.20 19.86
N LYS A 63 8.10 -5.03 19.56
CA LYS A 63 7.17 -4.14 20.27
C LYS A 63 7.64 -2.68 20.30
N THR A 64 8.55 -2.32 19.41
CA THR A 64 9.10 -0.97 19.29
C THR A 64 8.99 -0.52 17.84
N LEU A 65 8.70 0.77 17.64
CA LEU A 65 8.69 1.38 16.32
C LEU A 65 10.10 1.78 15.85
N THR A 66 11.00 1.94 16.81
CA THR A 66 12.40 2.34 16.62
C THR A 66 13.30 1.24 17.15
N SER A 67 14.36 0.94 16.39
CA SER A 67 15.48 0.11 16.84
C SER A 67 16.30 0.82 17.91
#